data_AF-A0A9P6HI90-F1
#
_entry.id   AF-A0A9P6HI90-F1
#
_cell.length_a   1.000
_cell.length_b   1.000
_cell.length_c   1.000
_cell.angle_alpha   90.00
_cell.angle_beta   90.00
_cell.angle_gamma   90.00
#
_symmetry.space_group_name_H-M   'P 1'
#
loop_
_entity.id
_entity.type
_entity.pdbx_description
1 polymer ?
#
loop_
_entity_poly.entity_id
_entity_poly.type
_entity_poly.pdbx_seq_one_letter_code
_entity_poly.pdbx_strand_id
1 'polypeptide(L)' 'NPSENVSTDDITRTWTLNVEQARAFRIIAAHSLEQKPKPLRMYLGGPGGTGKSRVIQAL' A
#
# COMPACT_ATOMS: atom_id res chain seq x y z
N ASN A 1 -3.44 -20.97 11.74
CA ASN A 1 -3.56 -21.44 10.34
C ASN A 1 -2.72 -20.54 9.44
N PRO A 2 -1.66 -21.04 8.81
CA PRO A 2 -0.69 -20.21 8.09
C PRO A 2 -1.13 -19.88 6.64
N SER A 3 -2.41 -19.55 6.43
CA SER A 3 -2.95 -19.38 5.07
C SER A 3 -4.16 -18.45 4.98
N GLU A 4 -4.17 -17.34 5.71
CA GLU A 4 -4.97 -16.20 5.25
C GLU A 4 -4.10 -15.39 4.31
N ASN A 5 -4.25 -15.66 3.02
CA ASN A 5 -3.65 -14.85 1.97
C ASN A 5 -4.44 -13.52 1.95
N VAL A 6 -3.99 -12.55 2.75
CA VAL A 6 -4.65 -11.24 2.87
C VAL A 6 -4.65 -10.56 1.50
N SER A 7 -5.83 -10.34 0.94
CA SER A 7 -5.97 -9.68 -0.35
C SER A 7 -5.67 -8.19 -0.23
N THR A 8 -4.93 -7.64 -1.20
CA THR A 8 -4.73 -6.18 -1.29
C THR A 8 -6.04 -5.40 -1.39
N ASP A 9 -7.11 -6.03 -1.90
CA ASP A 9 -8.43 -5.42 -1.97
C ASP A 9 -9.12 -5.37 -0.59
N ASP A 10 -8.90 -6.37 0.27
CA ASP A 10 -9.43 -6.37 1.63
C ASP A 10 -8.75 -5.28 2.47
N ILE A 11 -7.45 -5.09 2.29
CA ILE A 11 -6.72 -3.98 2.92
C ILE A 11 -7.22 -2.63 2.39
N THR A 12 -7.40 -2.50 1.08
CA THR A 12 -7.94 -1.29 0.45
C THR A 12 -9.29 -0.90 1.06
N ARG A 13 -10.17 -1.88 1.31
CA ARG A 13 -11.49 -1.66 1.91
C ARG A 13 -11.40 -1.37 3.41
N THR A 14 -10.64 -2.16 4.16
CA THR A 14 -10.45 -2.00 5.62
C THR A 14 -9.87 -0.63 5.95
N TRP A 15 -8.91 -0.18 5.15
CA TRP A 15 -8.26 1.11 5.32
C TRP A 15 -8.94 2.25 4.56
N THR A 16 -10.06 1.97 3.89
CA THR A 16 -10.86 2.94 3.12
C THR A 16 -9.98 3.80 2.20
N LEU A 17 -9.07 3.16 1.47
CA LEU A 17 -8.15 3.86 0.59
C LEU A 17 -8.90 4.37 -0.65
N ASN A 18 -8.67 5.62 -1.02
CA ASN A 18 -9.14 6.12 -2.32
C ASN A 18 -8.32 5.50 -3.47
N VAL A 19 -8.72 5.78 -4.72
CA VAL A 19 -8.10 5.20 -5.91
C VAL A 19 -6.58 5.39 -5.97
N GLU A 20 -6.09 6.59 -5.67
CA GLU A 20 -4.66 6.91 -5.73
C GLU A 20 -3.89 6.30 -4.55
N GLN A 21 -4.47 6.32 -3.36
CA GLN A 21 -3.89 5.66 -2.18
C GLN A 21 -3.81 4.15 -2.37
N ALA A 22 -4.85 3.52 -2.91
CA ALA A 22 -4.90 2.09 -3.20
C ALA A 22 -3.88 1.71 -4.28
N ARG A 23 -3.72 2.55 -5.30
CA ARG A 23 -2.67 2.38 -6.32
C ARG A 23 -1.27 2.42 -5.68
N ALA A 24 -0.99 3.43 -4.85
CA ALA A 24 0.29 3.54 -4.15
C ALA A 24 0.54 2.34 -3.23
N PHE A 25 -0.48 1.95 -2.45
CA PHE A 25 -0.43 0.78 -1.58
C PHE A 25 -0.09 -0.50 -2.34
N ARG A 26 -0.78 -0.79 -3.46
CA ARG A 26 -0.54 -2.00 -4.27
C ARG A 26 0.89 -2.07 -4.80
N ILE A 27 1.48 -0.95 -5.23
CA ILE A 27 2.88 -0.90 -5.70
C ILE A 27 3.84 -1.24 -4.55
N ILE A 28 3.63 -0.62 -3.38
CA ILE A 28 4.52 -0.84 -2.21
C ILE A 28 4.36 -2.26 -1.68
N ALA A 29 3.13 -2.77 -1.57
CA ALA A 29 2.83 -4.11 -1.09
C ALA A 29 3.35 -5.20 -2.04
N ALA A 30 3.21 -5.03 -3.36
CA ALA A 30 3.80 -5.97 -4.31
C ALA A 30 5.33 -5.98 -4.19
N HIS A 31 5.96 -4.82 -4.07
CA HIS A 31 7.40 -4.68 -3.92
C HIS A 31 7.93 -5.29 -2.62
N SER A 32 7.21 -5.13 -1.50
CA SER A 32 7.64 -5.66 -0.19
C SER A 32 7.66 -7.19 -0.15
N LEU A 33 6.91 -7.85 -1.05
CA LEU A 33 6.84 -9.30 -1.17
C LEU A 33 7.92 -9.90 -2.10
N GLU A 34 8.68 -9.07 -2.82
CA GLU A 34 9.75 -9.54 -3.69
C GLU A 34 10.92 -10.14 -2.87
N GLN A 35 11.53 -11.22 -3.37
CA GLN A 35 12.74 -11.77 -2.77
C GLN A 35 13.96 -10.99 -3.29
N LYS A 36 14.53 -10.13 -2.44
CA LYS A 36 15.71 -9.28 -2.74
C LYS A 36 15.46 -8.19 -3.80
N PRO A 37 14.45 -7.32 -3.63
CA PRO A 37 14.22 -6.22 -4.54
C PRO A 37 15.36 -5.20 -4.50
N LYS A 38 15.57 -4.49 -5.61
CA LYS A 38 16.29 -3.20 -5.57
C LYS A 38 15.41 -2.18 -4.82
N PRO A 39 15.97 -1.21 -4.07
CA PRO A 39 15.16 -0.27 -3.32
C PRO A 39 14.12 0.47 -4.18
N LEU A 40 12.83 0.41 -3.78
CA LEU A 40 11.77 1.22 -4.37
C LEU A 40 11.93 2.68 -3.97
N ARG A 41 12.29 3.53 -4.92
CA ARG A 41 12.37 4.99 -4.75
C ARG A 41 11.06 5.62 -5.19
N MET A 42 10.09 5.67 -4.28
CA MET A 42 8.78 6.26 -4.52
C MET A 42 8.62 7.57 -3.74
N TYR A 43 8.20 8.63 -4.44
CA TYR A 43 7.74 9.88 -3.81
C TYR A 43 6.21 9.86 -3.71
N LEU A 44 5.70 9.80 -2.48
CA LEU A 44 4.26 9.90 -2.24
C LEU A 44 3.88 11.39 -2.10
N GLY A 45 3.57 12.02 -3.22
CA GLY A 45 3.19 13.42 -3.33
C GLY A 45 1.69 13.68 -3.14
N GLY A 46 1.32 14.97 -3.15
CA GLY A 46 -0.06 15.43 -3.16
C GLY A 46 -0.37 16.44 -2.04
N PRO A 47 -1.54 17.12 -2.10
CA PRO A 47 -1.90 18.18 -1.16
C PRO A 47 -1.83 17.75 0.31
N GLY A 48 -1.61 18.70 1.21
CA GLY A 48 -1.69 18.45 2.66
C GLY A 48 -3.07 17.88 3.05
N GLY A 49 -3.12 16.99 4.03
CA GLY A 49 -4.39 16.44 4.54
C GLY A 49 -5.02 15.32 3.69
N THR A 50 -4.47 14.96 2.53
CA THR A 50 -5.04 13.91 1.65
C THR A 50 -4.71 12.48 2.06
N GLY A 51 -4.26 12.27 3.30
CA GLY A 51 -4.05 10.93 3.85
C GLY A 51 -2.87 10.16 3.25
N LYS A 52 -1.78 10.81 2.83
CA LYS A 52 -0.55 10.10 2.41
C LYS A 52 -0.08 9.10 3.47
N SER A 53 -0.09 9.48 4.75
CA SER A 53 0.24 8.60 5.87
C SER A 53 -0.67 7.38 5.96
N ARG A 54 -1.92 7.47 5.47
CA ARG A 54 -2.88 6.35 5.45
C ARG A 54 -2.37 5.19 4.60
N VAL A 55 -1.68 5.48 3.49
CA VAL A 55 -1.06 4.46 2.62
C VAL A 55 -0.01 3.66 3.39
N ILE A 56 0.80 4.34 4.19
CA ILE A 56 1.87 3.70 4.99
C ILE A 56 1.30 2.88 6.13
N GLN A 57 0.25 3.37 6.80
CA GLN A 57 -0.40 2.65 7.90
C GLN A 57 -1.12 1.37 7.46
N ALA A 58 -1.47 1.26 6.17
CA ALA A 58 -2.16 0.09 5.63
C ALA A 58 -1.23 -1.09 5.31
N LEU A 59 0.10 -0.88 5.31
CA LEU A 59 1.12 -1.92 5.14
C LEU A 59 1.39 -2.64 6.47
#